data_AF-A0A433Q783-F1
#
_entry.id   AF-A0A433Q783-F1
#
_cell.length_a   1.000
_cell.length_b   1.000
_cell.length_c   1.000
_cell.angle_alpha   90.00
_cell.angle_beta   90.00
_cell.angle_gamma   90.00
#
_symmetry.space_group_name_H-M   'P 1'
#
loop_
_entity.id
_entity.type
_entity.pdbx_description
1 polymer ?
#
loop_
_entity_poly.entity_id
_entity_poly.type
_entity_poly.pdbx_seq_one_letter_code
_entity_poly.pdbx_strand_id
1 'polypeptide(L)'
;MVATAARTILDSLDRLPNEENRTKVGLITVDGSLHFYNLNASLSDPQMLVVSDTDDVFLPQPDDLLVNLTESRAVFESLLTRLGDMFKDNTNVSNALGPALQAAFKMVVSVAWG
;
A
#
# COMPACT_ATOMS: atom_id res chain seq x y z
N MET A 1 3.78 -16.60 -0.76
CA MET A 1 3.10 -15.87 0.34
C MET A 1 2.47 -14.57 -0.14
N VAL A 2 3.22 -13.67 -0.80
CA VAL A 2 2.70 -12.39 -1.33
C VAL A 2 1.49 -12.56 -2.25
N ALA A 3 1.58 -13.46 -3.25
CA ALA A 3 0.47 -13.71 -4.18
C ALA A 3 -0.83 -14.15 -3.47
N THR A 4 -0.72 -15.06 -2.48
CA THR A 4 -1.86 -15.51 -1.68
C THR A 4 -2.44 -14.37 -0.85
N ALA A 5 -1.60 -13.57 -0.18
CA ALA A 5 -2.06 -12.43 0.63
C ALA A 5 -2.79 -11.39 -0.24
N ALA A 6 -2.19 -11.02 -1.38
CA ALA A 6 -2.77 -10.06 -2.31
C ALA A 6 -4.11 -10.55 -2.87
N ARG A 7 -4.20 -11.84 -3.24
CA ARG A 7 -5.44 -12.46 -3.71
C ARG A 7 -6.53 -12.47 -2.62
N THR A 8 -6.18 -12.86 -1.40
CA THR A 8 -7.13 -12.86 -0.28
C THR A 8 -7.64 -11.47 0.04
N ILE A 9 -6.78 -10.44 -0.02
CA ILE A 9 -7.20 -9.05 0.16
C ILE A 9 -8.16 -8.65 -0.97
N LEU A 10 -7.82 -8.94 -2.23
CA LEU A 10 -8.64 -8.65 -3.40
C LEU A 10 -10.04 -9.26 -3.27
N ASP A 11 -10.13 -10.56 -2.93
CA ASP A 11 -11.39 -11.28 -2.76
C ASP A 11 -12.20 -10.80 -1.53
N SER A 12 -11.58 -10.03 -0.63
CA SER A 12 -12.21 -9.52 0.59
C SER A 12 -12.62 -8.05 0.51
N LEU A 13 -12.29 -7.32 -0.57
CA LEU A 13 -12.55 -5.87 -0.65
C LEU A 13 -14.04 -5.53 -0.50
N ASP A 14 -14.94 -6.35 -1.07
CA ASP A 14 -16.40 -6.16 -0.97
C ASP A 14 -16.95 -6.40 0.44
N ARG A 15 -16.15 -7.01 1.33
CA ARG A 15 -16.53 -7.35 2.70
C ARG A 15 -16.08 -6.29 3.72
N LEU A 16 -15.29 -5.30 3.29
CA LEU A 16 -14.87 -4.21 4.15
C LEU A 16 -16.08 -3.32 4.48
N PRO A 17 -16.32 -2.96 5.76
CA PRO A 17 -17.34 -1.98 6.12
C PRO A 17 -17.09 -0.68 5.36
N ASN A 18 -18.07 -0.23 4.56
CA ASN A 18 -17.92 0.97 3.72
C ASN A 18 -19.29 1.59 3.32
N GLU A 19 -20.31 1.50 4.17
CA GLU A 19 -21.67 1.95 3.86
C GLU A 19 -21.74 3.44 3.47
N GLU A 20 -20.89 4.27 4.09
CA GLU A 20 -20.79 5.71 3.81
C GLU A 20 -19.76 6.07 2.71
N ASN A 21 -19.13 5.10 2.05
CA ASN A 21 -18.02 5.36 1.10
C ASN A 21 -16.85 6.17 1.70
N ARG A 22 -16.52 5.93 2.98
CA ARG A 22 -15.46 6.65 3.70
C ARG A 22 -14.24 5.81 4.03
N THR A 23 -14.26 4.52 3.72
CA THR A 23 -13.14 3.62 3.99
C THR A 23 -11.95 4.02 3.15
N LYS A 24 -10.83 4.25 3.81
CA LYS A 24 -9.55 4.52 3.16
C LYS A 24 -8.67 3.28 3.17
N VAL A 25 -7.92 3.09 2.10
CA VAL A 25 -6.96 2.00 1.94
C VAL A 25 -5.61 2.53 1.47
N GLY A 26 -4.57 1.84 1.90
CA GLY A 26 -3.20 2.05 1.47
C GLY A 26 -2.47 0.72 1.56
N LEU A 27 -1.33 0.62 0.89
CA LEU A 27 -0.53 -0.61 0.90
C LEU A 27 0.95 -0.25 1.04
N ILE A 28 1.67 -1.05 1.81
CA ILE A 28 3.13 -1.02 1.88
C ILE A 28 3.60 -2.47 1.75
N THR A 29 4.52 -2.74 0.82
CA THR A 29 5.27 -4.00 0.83
C THR A 29 6.67 -3.75 1.37
N VAL A 30 7.23 -4.76 2.02
CA VAL A 30 8.50 -4.62 2.74
C VAL A 30 9.44 -5.77 2.41
N ASP A 31 10.70 -5.42 2.19
CA ASP A 31 11.87 -6.29 2.28
C ASP A 31 12.97 -5.51 3.03
N GLY A 32 14.22 -5.47 2.57
CA GLY A 32 15.21 -4.50 3.07
C GLY A 32 14.87 -3.03 2.79
N SER A 33 13.82 -2.74 2.03
CA SER A 33 13.30 -1.40 1.72
C SER A 33 11.78 -1.34 1.93
N LEU A 34 11.25 -0.12 2.02
CA LEU A 34 9.82 0.14 2.02
C LEU A 34 9.36 0.46 0.60
N HIS A 35 8.27 -0.19 0.17
CA HIS A 35 7.64 0.11 -1.12
C HIS A 35 6.25 0.67 -0.85
N PHE A 36 6.11 1.97 -1.08
CA PHE A 36 4.83 2.67 -1.05
C PHE A 36 4.19 2.65 -2.43
N TYR A 37 2.89 2.87 -2.48
CA TYR A 37 2.14 2.89 -3.73
C TYR A 37 1.30 4.16 -3.80
N ASN A 38 1.50 4.95 -4.85
CA ASN A 38 0.57 6.00 -5.23
C ASN A 38 -0.65 5.32 -5.87
N LEU A 39 -1.81 5.55 -5.25
CA LEU A 39 -3.09 4.95 -5.57
C LEU A 39 -4.10 6.00 -6.03
N ASN A 40 -3.65 7.12 -6.60
CA ASN A 40 -4.54 8.14 -7.12
C ASN A 40 -5.52 7.55 -8.15
N ALA A 41 -6.82 7.84 -7.99
CA ALA A 41 -7.89 7.31 -8.85
C ALA A 41 -7.77 7.70 -10.33
N SER A 42 -6.99 8.73 -10.65
CA SER A 42 -6.75 9.19 -12.03
C SER A 42 -5.70 8.35 -12.76
N LEU A 43 -4.97 7.48 -12.05
CA LEU A 43 -3.94 6.63 -12.64
C LEU A 43 -4.56 5.36 -13.25
N SER A 44 -4.06 4.97 -14.42
CA SER A 44 -4.39 3.65 -15.01
C SER A 44 -3.71 2.50 -14.26
N ASP A 45 -2.54 2.78 -13.67
CA ASP A 45 -1.70 1.82 -12.97
C ASP A 45 -1.05 2.44 -11.72
N PRO A 46 -0.86 1.67 -10.65
CA PRO A 46 -0.21 2.16 -9.44
C PRO A 46 1.25 2.52 -9.72
N GLN A 47 1.76 3.57 -9.06
CA GLN A 47 3.18 3.91 -9.09
C GLN A 47 3.84 3.48 -7.78
N MET A 48 4.90 2.68 -7.87
CA MET A 48 5.68 2.27 -6.70
C MET A 48 6.75 3.33 -6.36
N LEU A 49 6.80 3.73 -5.10
CA LEU A 49 7.80 4.63 -4.54
C LEU A 49 8.66 3.85 -3.54
N VAL A 50 9.95 3.71 -3.83
CA VAL A 50 10.88 2.90 -3.02
C VAL A 50 11.67 3.79 -2.07
N VAL A 51 11.65 3.45 -0.79
CA VAL A 51 12.44 4.10 0.26
C VAL A 51 13.38 3.05 0.84
N SER A 52 14.66 3.17 0.51
CA SER A 52 15.70 2.22 0.96
C SER A 52 16.43 2.66 2.22
N ASP A 53 16.35 3.93 2.58
CA ASP A 53 16.82 4.41 3.88
C ASP A 53 15.73 4.15 4.93
N THR A 54 15.99 3.21 5.83
CA THR A 54 15.04 2.77 6.84
C THR A 54 15.40 3.25 8.25
N ASP A 55 16.47 4.02 8.39
CA ASP A 55 16.92 4.56 9.68
C ASP A 55 16.12 5.82 10.07
N ASP A 56 15.74 6.65 9.09
CA ASP A 56 14.82 7.77 9.26
C ASP A 56 13.55 7.58 8.41
N VAL A 57 12.46 7.19 9.06
CA VAL A 57 11.20 6.84 8.38
C VAL A 57 10.44 8.09 7.97
N PHE A 58 10.20 8.28 6.67
CA PHE A 58 9.35 9.35 6.14
C PHE A 58 8.33 8.83 5.14
N LEU A 59 7.33 9.66 4.80
CA LEU A 59 6.39 9.38 3.72
C LEU A 59 6.95 9.96 2.42
N PRO A 60 7.09 9.18 1.33
CA PRO A 60 7.69 9.66 0.09
C PRO A 60 6.80 10.65 -0.67
N GLN A 61 5.52 10.72 -0.34
CA GLN A 61 4.54 11.64 -0.92
C GLN A 61 3.54 12.07 0.17
N PRO A 62 3.06 13.34 0.16
CA PRO A 62 2.09 13.82 1.15
C PRO A 62 0.69 13.21 0.97
N ASP A 63 0.30 12.95 -0.27
CA ASP A 63 -1.04 12.49 -0.65
C ASP A 63 -0.97 11.19 -1.47
N ASP A 64 -2.14 10.63 -1.79
CA ASP A 64 -2.34 9.44 -2.64
C ASP A 64 -1.76 8.11 -2.13
N LEU A 65 -1.15 8.09 -0.94
CA LEU A 65 -0.69 6.86 -0.28
C LEU A 65 -1.81 6.16 0.51
N LEU A 66 -2.76 6.95 1.03
CA LEU A 66 -3.94 6.51 1.77
C LEU A 66 -5.20 7.14 1.14
N VAL A 67 -5.86 6.38 0.28
CA VAL A 67 -6.90 6.87 -0.64
C VAL A 67 -8.28 6.33 -0.29
N ASN A 68 -9.34 6.98 -0.77
CA ASN A 68 -10.69 6.45 -0.66
C ASN A 68 -10.82 5.15 -1.48
N LEU A 69 -11.28 4.06 -0.84
CA LEU A 69 -11.44 2.76 -1.48
C LEU A 69 -12.44 2.81 -2.65
N THR A 70 -13.55 3.52 -2.49
CA THR A 70 -14.60 3.58 -3.51
C THR A 70 -14.08 4.30 -4.76
N GLU A 71 -13.36 5.40 -4.59
CA GLU A 71 -12.82 6.19 -5.70
C GLU A 71 -11.63 5.49 -6.38
N SER A 72 -10.77 4.85 -5.60
CA SER A 72 -9.50 4.29 -6.07
C SER A 72 -9.51 2.78 -6.26
N ARG A 73 -10.69 2.15 -6.30
CA ARG A 73 -10.83 0.69 -6.40
C ARG A 73 -10.08 0.12 -7.60
N ALA A 74 -10.25 0.70 -8.79
CA ALA A 74 -9.67 0.16 -10.01
C ALA A 74 -8.13 0.07 -9.94
N VAL A 75 -7.46 1.13 -9.47
CA VAL A 75 -5.99 1.14 -9.33
C VAL A 75 -5.52 0.22 -8.19
N PHE A 76 -6.30 0.11 -7.10
CA PHE A 76 -5.99 -0.80 -5.99
C PHE A 76 -6.10 -2.28 -6.39
N GLU A 77 -7.14 -2.65 -7.15
CA GLU A 77 -7.30 -4.00 -7.69
C GLU A 77 -6.19 -4.35 -8.70
N SER A 78 -5.80 -3.39 -9.55
CA SER A 78 -4.66 -3.53 -10.46
C SER A 78 -3.37 -3.83 -9.69
N LEU A 79 -3.11 -3.10 -8.60
CA LEU A 79 -1.98 -3.37 -7.72
C LEU A 79 -2.02 -4.79 -7.14
N LEU A 80 -3.12 -5.17 -6.50
CA LEU A 80 -3.26 -6.48 -5.86
C LEU A 80 -3.08 -7.65 -6.84
N THR A 81 -3.54 -7.49 -8.09
CA THR A 81 -3.37 -8.49 -9.14
C THR A 81 -1.91 -8.66 -9.56
N ARG A 82 -1.12 -7.58 -9.52
CA ARG A 82 0.28 -7.56 -9.97
C ARG A 82 1.30 -7.88 -8.88
N LEU A 83 0.95 -7.69 -7.60
CA LEU A 83 1.87 -7.84 -6.46
C LEU A 83 2.60 -9.19 -6.42
N GLY A 84 1.91 -10.28 -6.76
CA GLY A 84 2.53 -11.61 -6.79
C GLY A 84 3.69 -11.69 -7.77
N ASP A 85 3.50 -11.17 -8.99
CA ASP A 85 4.50 -11.19 -10.05
C ASP A 85 5.62 -10.17 -9.82
N MET A 86 5.32 -9.03 -9.20
CA MET A 86 6.29 -7.96 -8.93
C MET A 86 7.45 -8.42 -8.02
N PHE A 87 7.19 -9.36 -7.11
CA PHE A 87 8.18 -9.83 -6.13
C PHE A 87 8.53 -11.32 -6.28
N LYS A 88 8.11 -11.98 -7.37
CA LYS A 88 8.28 -13.43 -7.54
C LYS A 88 9.75 -13.88 -7.56
N ASP A 89 10.63 -13.03 -8.09
CA ASP A 89 12.07 -13.30 -8.25
C ASP A 89 12.91 -12.49 -7.25
N ASN A 90 12.28 -11.87 -6.23
CA ASN A 90 13.01 -11.11 -5.22
C ASN A 90 13.83 -12.05 -4.33
N THR A 91 15.15 -11.83 -4.27
CA THR A 91 16.11 -12.60 -3.47
C THR A 91 16.53 -11.88 -2.18
N ASN A 92 15.93 -10.72 -1.87
CA ASN A 92 16.22 -9.99 -0.64
C ASN A 92 15.71 -10.76 0.59
N VAL A 93 16.60 -11.01 1.54
CA VAL A 93 16.31 -11.75 2.78
C VAL A 93 16.12 -10.83 3.99
N SER A 94 16.35 -9.52 3.82
CA SER A 94 16.16 -8.51 4.85
C SER A 94 14.68 -8.14 5.00
N ASN A 95 14.30 -7.64 6.18
CA ASN A 95 12.93 -7.21 6.44
C ASN A 95 12.90 -5.98 7.37
N ALA A 96 12.54 -4.83 6.80
CA ALA A 96 12.40 -3.54 7.48
C ALA A 96 11.02 -3.37 8.14
N LEU A 97 10.51 -4.43 8.81
CA LEU A 97 9.18 -4.42 9.41
C LEU A 97 8.98 -3.30 10.43
N GLY A 98 9.98 -3.04 11.29
CA GLY A 98 9.92 -1.96 12.28
C GLY A 98 9.70 -0.58 11.62
N PRO A 99 10.57 -0.19 10.68
CA PRO A 99 10.40 0.99 9.85
C PRO A 99 9.04 1.03 9.10
N ALA A 100 8.59 -0.09 8.53
CA ALA A 100 7.32 -0.19 7.83
C ALA A 100 6.11 0.12 8.74
N LEU A 101 6.12 -0.37 9.97
CA LEU A 101 5.07 -0.09 10.95
C LEU A 101 5.05 1.38 11.37
N GLN A 102 6.23 2.02 11.51
CA GLN A 102 6.31 3.45 11.77
C GLN A 102 5.75 4.27 10.59
N ALA A 103 6.06 3.87 9.36
CA ALA A 103 5.52 4.52 8.16
C ALA A 103 4.00 4.37 8.07
N ALA A 104 3.46 3.17 8.30
CA ALA A 104 2.03 2.91 8.32
C ALA A 104 1.31 3.75 9.39
N PHE A 105 1.90 3.89 10.58
CA PHE A 105 1.37 4.78 11.63
C PHE A 105 1.33 6.25 11.16
N LYS A 106 2.41 6.76 10.54
CA LYS A 106 2.44 8.11 9.98
C LYS A 106 1.36 8.33 8.91
N MET A 107 1.15 7.35 8.01
CA MET A 107 0.10 7.41 6.99
C MET A 107 -1.30 7.55 7.60
N VAL A 108 -1.62 6.74 8.62
CA VAL A 108 -2.97 6.74 9.22
C VAL A 108 -3.20 7.97 10.10
N VAL A 109 -2.21 8.39 10.89
CA VAL A 109 -2.33 9.57 11.76
C VAL A 109 -2.44 10.86 10.96
N SER A 110 -1.81 10.94 9.77
CA SER A 110 -1.93 12.11 8.89
C SER A 110 -3.39 12.40 8.48
N VAL A 111 -4.27 11.39 8.50
CA VAL A 111 -5.70 11.56 8.19
C VAL A 111 -6.54 11.90 9.42
N ALA A 112 -6.05 11.61 10.64
CA ALA A 112 -6.80 11.84 11.87
C ALA A 112 -6.89 13.34 12.29
N TRP A 113 -6.14 14.21 11.62
CA TRP A 113 -6.04 15.64 11.94
C TRP A 113 -6.22 16.57 10.72
N GLY A 114 -6.69 16.02 9.58
CA GLY A 114 -6.98 16.76 8.36
C GLY A 114 -8.46 16.99 8.14
#